data_AF-A0A512M3A9-F1
#
_entry.id   AF-A0A512M3A9-F1
#
_cell.length_a   1.000
_cell.length_b   1.000
_cell.length_c   1.000
_cell.angle_alpha   90.00
_cell.angle_beta   90.00
_cell.angle_gamma   90.00
#
_symmetry.space_group_name_H-M   'P 1'
#
loop_
_entity.id
_entity.type
_entity.pdbx_description
1 polymer ?
#
loop_
_entity_poly.entity_id
_entity_poly.type
_entity_poly.pdbx_seq_one_letter_code
_entity_poly.pdbx_strand_id
1 'polypeptide(L)' 'MIRFGSGYSNREFFEFIKLLTAGWRYILSASYRREQHGEWRKRGGGFAVMYGVISRFLGFVFSLLLLGLLAWLVWGKE' A
#
# COMPACT_ATOMS: atom_id res chain seq x y z
N MET A 1 -18.48 25.55 15.96
CA MET A 1 -17.83 25.93 14.68
C MET A 1 -16.53 25.15 14.57
N ILE A 2 -16.56 23.94 14.02
CA ILE A 2 -15.38 23.05 13.93
C ILE A 2 -14.71 23.33 12.58
N ARG A 3 -13.55 23.99 12.60
CA ARG A 3 -12.70 24.19 11.43
C ARG A 3 -12.05 22.85 11.09
N PHE A 4 -12.51 22.21 10.01
CA PHE A 4 -11.76 21.17 9.33
C PHE A 4 -10.50 21.79 8.72
N GLY A 5 -9.35 21.56 9.35
CA GLY A 5 -8.06 21.99 8.83
C GLY A 5 -7.73 21.26 7.54
N SER A 6 -7.70 21.99 6.42
CA SER A 6 -7.46 21.52 5.05
C SER A 6 -6.01 21.08 4.75
N GLY A 7 -5.20 20.76 5.76
CA GLY A 7 -3.79 20.37 5.61
C GLY A 7 -3.51 18.87 5.58
N TYR A 8 -4.46 18.03 6.01
CA TYR A 8 -4.26 16.58 6.20
C TYR A 8 -4.43 15.73 4.92
N SER A 9 -5.14 16.25 3.91
CA SER A 9 -5.68 15.42 2.80
C SER A 9 -4.62 14.89 1.81
N ASN A 10 -3.74 15.75 1.29
CA ASN A 10 -2.96 15.37 0.11
C ASN A 10 -1.77 14.46 0.44
N ARG A 11 -1.06 14.71 1.56
CA ARG A 11 0.13 13.92 1.92
C ARG A 11 -0.24 12.49 2.26
N GLU A 12 -1.29 12.30 3.05
CA GLU A 12 -1.79 10.97 3.42
C GLU A 12 -2.31 10.22 2.19
N PHE A 13 -3.01 10.91 1.29
CA PHE A 13 -3.42 10.35 0.02
C PHE A 13 -2.22 9.88 -0.83
N PHE A 14 -1.17 10.68 -0.96
CA PHE A 14 0.03 10.27 -1.69
C PHE A 14 0.76 9.09 -1.02
N GLU A 15 0.85 9.07 0.30
CA GLU A 15 1.43 7.92 1.03
C GLU A 15 0.58 6.66 0.85
N PHE A 16 -0.75 6.80 0.81
CA PHE A 16 -1.65 5.70 0.50
C PHE A 16 -1.43 5.16 -0.91
N ILE A 17 -1.37 6.03 -1.93
CA ILE A 17 -1.08 5.61 -3.31
C ILE A 17 0.30 4.93 -3.43
N LYS A 18 1.32 5.46 -2.74
CA LYS A 18 2.64 4.80 -2.67
C LYS A 18 2.56 3.41 -2.05
N LEU A 19 1.75 3.24 -1.01
CA LEU A 19 1.57 1.94 -0.35
C LEU A 19 0.91 0.92 -1.30
N LEU A 20 -0.13 1.31 -2.03
CA LEU A 20 -0.80 0.45 -3.01
C LEU A 20 0.15 0.06 -4.16
N THR A 21 0.81 1.05 -4.77
CA THR A 21 1.72 0.83 -5.91
C THR A 21 2.93 -0.02 -5.52
N ALA A 22 3.48 0.21 -4.33
CA ALA A 22 4.58 -0.60 -3.83
C ALA A 22 4.13 -2.03 -3.47
N GLY A 23 2.88 -2.24 -3.05
CA GLY A 23 2.29 -3.56 -2.91
C GLY A 23 2.29 -4.34 -4.23
N TRP A 24 1.77 -3.74 -5.30
CA TRP A 24 1.81 -4.33 -6.65
C TRP A 24 3.23 -4.64 -7.12
N ARG A 25 4.14 -3.66 -7.00
CA ARG A 25 5.55 -3.84 -7.39
C ARG A 25 6.20 -4.96 -6.59
N TYR A 26 5.86 -5.10 -5.32
CA TYR A 26 6.35 -6.18 -4.47
C TYR A 26 5.83 -7.55 -4.90
N ILE A 27 4.58 -7.68 -5.32
CA ILE A 27 4.04 -8.95 -5.84
C ILE A 27 4.63 -9.30 -7.21
N LEU A 28 4.74 -8.33 -8.12
CA LEU A 28 5.13 -8.57 -9.51
C LEU A 28 6.65 -8.69 -9.73
N SER A 29 7.47 -8.02 -8.92
CA SER A 29 8.93 -7.94 -9.14
C SER A 29 9.73 -8.67 -8.07
N ALA A 30 10.26 -9.84 -8.43
CA ALA A 30 11.17 -10.59 -7.55
C ALA A 30 12.48 -9.84 -7.27
N SER A 31 13.00 -9.07 -8.22
CA SER A 31 14.18 -8.22 -8.00
C SER A 31 13.90 -7.15 -6.95
N TYR A 32 12.75 -6.46 -7.04
CA TYR A 32 12.34 -5.47 -6.06
C TYR A 32 12.13 -6.08 -4.67
N ARG A 33 11.54 -7.29 -4.55
CA ARG A 33 11.42 -7.98 -3.26
C ARG A 33 12.77 -8.22 -2.60
N ARG A 34 13.75 -8.72 -3.36
CA ARG A 34 15.10 -9.02 -2.85
C ARG A 34 15.80 -7.75 -2.38
N GLU A 35 15.69 -6.68 -3.17
CA GLU A 35 16.22 -5.35 -2.82
C GLU A 35 15.61 -4.85 -1.50
N GLN A 36 14.28 -4.85 -1.37
CA GLN A 36 13.59 -4.39 -0.17
C GLN A 36 13.91 -5.26 1.05
N HIS A 37 13.99 -6.59 0.91
CA HIS A 37 14.40 -7.48 2.01
C HIS A 37 15.82 -7.19 2.48
N GLY A 38 16.74 -6.91 1.56
CA GLY A 38 18.10 -6.50 1.88
C GLY A 38 18.12 -5.21 2.70
N GLU A 39 17.37 -4.20 2.27
CA GLU A 39 17.27 -2.91 2.97
C GLU A 39 16.61 -3.04 4.35
N TRP A 40 15.52 -3.81 4.46
CA TRP A 40 14.85 -4.03 5.75
C TRP A 40 15.73 -4.79 6.74
N ARG A 41 16.46 -5.79 6.26
CA ARG A 41 17.41 -6.56 7.08
C ARG A 41 18.52 -5.66 7.62
N LYS A 42 19.06 -4.75 6.81
CA LYS A 42 20.06 -3.77 7.24
C LYS A 42 19.53 -2.79 8.28
N ARG A 43 18.29 -2.33 8.13
CA ARG A 43 17.71 -1.29 9.01
C ARG A 43 17.23 -1.80 10.36
N GLY A 44 16.71 -3.02 10.43
CA GLY A 44 16.07 -3.52 11.66
C GLY A 44 15.95 -5.04 11.74
N GLY A 45 16.79 -5.77 11.00
CA GLY A 45 16.85 -7.23 11.07
C GLY A 45 15.55 -7.92 10.66
N GLY A 46 15.24 -9.05 11.29
CA GLY A 46 14.10 -9.91 10.92
C GLY A 46 12.73 -9.25 11.14
N PHE A 47 12.56 -8.46 12.20
CA PHE A 47 11.30 -7.79 12.49
C PHE A 47 10.95 -6.73 11.44
N ALA A 48 11.95 -5.96 10.98
CA ALA A 48 11.74 -4.98 9.91
C ALA A 48 11.36 -5.66 8.59
N VAL A 49 11.95 -6.82 8.27
CA VAL A 49 11.56 -7.61 7.10
C VAL A 49 10.11 -8.07 7.20
N MET A 50 9.70 -8.61 8.35
CA MET A 50 8.33 -9.06 8.57
C MET A 50 7.31 -7.92 8.41
N TYR A 51 7.56 -6.78 9.06
CA TYR A 51 6.70 -5.60 8.93
C TYR A 51 6.64 -5.08 7.48
N GLY A 52 7.79 -5.05 6.81
CA GLY A 52 7.87 -4.70 5.39
C GLY A 52 7.02 -5.63 4.52
N VAL A 53 7.12 -6.95 4.71
CA VAL A 53 6.32 -7.93 3.97
C VAL A 53 4.83 -7.72 4.20
N ILE A 54 4.40 -7.61 5.46
CA ILE A 54 2.99 -7.45 5.83
C ILE A 54 2.44 -6.14 5.25
N SER A 55 3.17 -5.03 5.36
CA SER A 55 2.71 -3.74 4.83
C SER A 55 2.56 -3.75 3.31
N ARG A 56 3.47 -4.39 2.56
CA ARG A 56 3.34 -4.54 1.10
C ARG A 56 2.19 -5.46 0.72
N PHE A 57 1.99 -6.55 1.45
CA PHE A 57 0.87 -7.46 1.22
C PHE A 57 -0.48 -6.78 1.48
N LEU A 58 -0.62 -6.05 2.59
CA LEU A 58 -1.81 -5.27 2.88
C LEU A 58 -2.07 -4.22 1.79
N GLY A 59 -1.05 -3.48 1.36
CA GLY A 59 -1.21 -2.51 0.28
C GLY A 59 -1.71 -3.13 -1.03
N PHE A 60 -1.25 -4.33 -1.36
CA PHE A 60 -1.78 -5.09 -2.49
C PHE A 60 -3.23 -5.52 -2.29
N VAL A 61 -3.57 -6.14 -1.15
CA VAL A 61 -4.95 -6.59 -0.87
C VAL A 61 -5.93 -5.41 -0.87
N PHE A 62 -5.59 -4.30 -0.21
CA PHE A 62 -6.43 -3.10 -0.21
C PHE A 62 -6.66 -2.55 -1.62
N SER A 63 -5.63 -2.60 -2.49
CA SER A 63 -5.80 -2.15 -3.88
C SER A 63 -6.78 -3.02 -4.66
N LEU A 64 -6.79 -4.35 -4.43
CA LEU A 64 -7.76 -5.25 -5.05
C LEU A 64 -9.18 -5.01 -4.54
N LEU A 65 -9.33 -4.80 -3.23
CA LEU A 65 -10.63 -4.47 -2.64
C LEU A 65 -11.18 -3.15 -3.20
N LEU A 66 -10.33 -2.14 -3.37
CA LEU A 66 -10.74 -0.87 -3.95
C LEU A 66 -11.17 -1.04 -5.42
N LEU A 67 -10.43 -1.82 -6.21
CA LEU A 67 -10.82 -2.12 -7.59
C LEU A 67 -12.14 -2.91 -7.64
N GLY A 68 -12.32 -3.88 -6.76
CA GLY A 68 -13.56 -4.65 -6.65
C GLY A 68 -14.76 -3.77 -6.27
N LEU A 69 -14.58 -2.85 -5.31
CA LEU A 69 -15.59 -1.89 -4.92
C LEU A 69 -15.96 -0.96 -6.08
N LEU A 70 -14.96 -0.44 -6.82
CA LEU A 70 -15.20 0.41 -7.97
C LEU A 70 -15.94 -0.35 -9.08
N ALA A 71 -15.53 -1.59 -9.37
CA ALA A 71 -16.22 -2.43 -10.34
C ALA A 71 -17.69 -2.67 -9.92
N TRP A 72 -17.93 -2.96 -8.63
CA TRP A 72 -19.28 -3.14 -8.11
C TRP A 72 -20.11 -1.85 -8.19
N LEU A 73 -19.53 -0.67 -7.93
CA LEU A 73 -20.28 0.59 -8.05
C LEU A 73 -20.67 0.94 -9.49
N VAL A 74 -19.87 0.52 -10.47
CA VAL A 74 -20.09 0.78 -11.90
C VAL A 74 -21.07 -0.23 -12.51
N TRP A 75 -20.89 -1.52 -12.21
CA TRP A 75 -21.64 -2.62 -12.85
C TRP A 75 -22.65 -3.33 -11.94
N GLY A 76 -22.60 -3.13 -10.62
CA GLY A 76 -23.48 -3.78 -9.65
C GLY A 76 -24.79 -3.04 -9.38
N LYS A 77 -25.17 -2.09 -10.25
CA LYS A 77 -26.43 -1.33 -10.17
C LYS A 77 -27.54 -1.88 -11.07
N GLU A 78 -27.37 -3.09 -11.61
CA GLU A 78 -28.44 -3.84 -12.29
C GLU A 78 -29.43 -4.45 -11.28
#